data_AF-A0A1E5IJ18-F1
#
_entry.id   AF-A0A1E5IJ18-F1
#
_cell.length_a   1.000
_cell.length_b   1.000
_cell.length_c   1.000
_cell.angle_alpha   90.00
_cell.angle_beta   90.00
_cell.angle_gamma   90.00
#
_symmetry.space_group_name_H-M   'P 1'
#
loop_
_entity.id
_entity.type
_entity.pdbx_description
1 polymer ?
#
loop_
_entity_poly.entity_id
_entity_poly.type
_entity_poly.pdbx_seq_one_letter_code
_entity_poly.pdbx_strand_id
1 'polypeptide(L)' 'MIKMNEENPPKKGRKPKTEAGATVGIYLKPETYKRIKAKAEIKYSSMSVIVRQAIKKMVEAEEKV' A
#
# COMPACT_ATOMS: atom_id res chain seq x y z
N MET A 1 -33.52 18.70 -37.04
CA MET A 1 -32.95 19.35 -35.84
C MET A 1 -32.41 18.26 -34.92
N ILE A 2 -31.11 18.00 -34.98
CA ILE A 2 -30.47 16.97 -34.15
C ILE A 2 -30.02 17.67 -32.86
N LYS A 3 -30.60 17.28 -31.73
CA LYS A 3 -30.21 17.77 -30.39
C LYS A 3 -28.76 17.33 -30.13
N MET A 4 -27.85 18.29 -29.95
CA MET A 4 -26.53 18.04 -29.38
C MET A 4 -26.73 17.49 -27.97
N ASN A 5 -26.34 16.24 -27.74
CA ASN A 5 -26.20 15.70 -26.39
C ASN A 5 -24.96 16.37 -25.77
N GLU A 6 -25.23 17.21 -24.77
CA GLU A 6 -24.27 17.76 -23.83
C GLU A 6 -23.21 16.72 -23.48
N GLU A 7 -21.96 17.06 -23.79
CA GLU A 7 -20.77 16.43 -23.24
C GLU A 7 -20.96 16.23 -21.74
N ASN A 8 -21.02 14.98 -21.29
CA ASN A 8 -20.70 14.70 -19.91
C ASN A 8 -19.29 15.25 -19.67
N PRO A 9 -19.08 16.21 -18.76
CA PRO A 9 -17.75 16.72 -18.50
C PRO A 9 -16.87 15.53 -18.09
N PRO A 10 -15.64 15.40 -18.63
CA PRO A 10 -14.76 14.31 -18.27
C PRO A 10 -14.64 14.28 -16.76
N LYS A 11 -15.07 13.17 -16.13
CA LYS A 11 -14.90 12.93 -14.69
C LYS A 11 -13.51 13.41 -14.36
N LYS A 12 -13.39 14.51 -13.59
CA LYS A 12 -12.11 15.10 -13.18
C LYS A 12 -11.17 13.96 -12.84
N GLY A 13 -10.26 13.67 -13.77
CA GLY A 13 -9.32 12.57 -13.62
C GLY A 13 -8.61 12.80 -12.30
N ARG A 14 -8.68 11.82 -11.40
CA ARG A 14 -7.93 11.86 -10.15
C ARG A 14 -6.50 12.24 -10.53
N LYS A 15 -6.01 13.41 -10.06
CA LYS A 15 -4.62 13.81 -10.28
C LYS A 15 -3.75 12.59 -9.97
N PRO A 16 -2.83 12.16 -10.86
CA PRO A 16 -1.91 11.09 -10.52
C PRO A 16 -1.18 11.57 -9.27
N LYS A 17 -1.38 10.88 -8.15
CA LYS A 17 -0.71 11.21 -6.91
C LYS A 17 0.77 10.94 -7.16
N THR A 18 1.55 12.00 -7.33
CA THR A 18 3.01 11.96 -7.48
C THR A 18 3.74 11.50 -6.22
N GLU A 19 3.01 10.96 -5.22
CA GLU A 19 3.53 10.34 -4.01
C GLU A 19 2.79 9.03 -3.68
N ALA A 20 2.16 8.37 -4.67
CA ALA A 20 1.59 7.05 -4.45
C ALA A 20 2.74 6.05 -4.27
N GLY A 21 3.02 5.68 -3.02
CA GLY A 21 3.99 4.64 -2.71
C GLY A 21 3.77 3.38 -3.56
N ALA A 22 4.86 2.73 -3.97
CA ALA A 22 4.78 1.53 -4.79
C ALA A 22 4.00 0.42 -4.08
N THR A 23 3.10 -0.25 -4.80
CA THR A 23 2.42 -1.45 -4.30
C THR A 23 3.26 -2.66 -4.69
N VAL A 24 3.63 -3.47 -3.70
CA VAL A 24 4.43 -4.67 -3.89
C VAL A 24 3.66 -5.85 -3.31
N GLY A 25 3.48 -6.91 -4.11
CA GLY A 25 3.01 -8.20 -3.64
C GLY A 25 4.21 -9.05 -3.18
N ILE A 26 4.11 -9.66 -2.01
CA ILE A 26 5.18 -10.52 -1.48
C ILE A 26 4.62 -11.90 -1.12
N TYR A 27 5.42 -12.93 -1.39
CA TYR A 27 5.16 -14.28 -0.90
C TYR A 27 5.96 -14.52 0.37
N LEU A 28 5.30 -15.09 1.38
CA LEU A 28 5.89 -15.37 2.68
C LEU A 28 5.86 -16.88 2.93
N LYS A 29 6.90 -17.38 3.62
CA LYS A 29 6.85 -18.73 4.18
C LYS A 29 5.67 -18.83 5.17
N PRO A 30 4.98 -19.99 5.27
CA PRO A 30 3.81 -20.15 6.13
C PRO A 30 4.06 -19.76 7.60
N GLU A 31 5.24 -20.08 8.12
CA GLU A 31 5.62 -19.74 9.50
C GLU A 31 5.75 -18.23 9.70
N THR A 32 6.40 -17.54 8.76
CA THR A 32 6.56 -16.08 8.80
C THR A 32 5.21 -15.38 8.68
N TYR A 33 4.33 -15.89 7.81
CA TYR A 33 2.96 -15.40 7.69
C TYR A 33 2.20 -15.50 9.02
N LYS A 34 2.22 -16.67 9.68
CA LYS A 34 1.58 -16.87 10.99
C LYS A 34 2.10 -15.88 12.03
N ARG A 35 3.42 -15.66 12.10
CA ARG A 35 4.05 -14.71 13.03
C ARG A 35 3.63 -13.26 12.76
N ILE A 36 3.58 -12.85 11.49
CA ILE A 36 3.15 -11.48 11.13
C ILE A 36 1.67 -11.29 11.44
N LYS A 37 0.83 -12.30 11.15
CA LYS A 37 -0.61 -12.26 11.44
C LYS A 37 -0.86 -12.10 12.95
N ALA A 38 -0.23 -12.93 13.78
CA ALA A 38 -0.35 -12.81 15.23
C ALA A 38 0.10 -11.43 15.76
N LYS A 39 1.21 -10.89 15.24
CA LYS A 39 1.67 -9.54 15.62
C LYS A 39 0.71 -8.44 15.18
N ALA A 40 0.07 -8.60 14.02
CA ALA A 40 -0.90 -7.66 13.50
C ALA A 40 -2.16 -7.63 14.39
N GLU A 41 -2.64 -8.81 14.82
CA GLU A 41 -3.75 -8.97 15.75
C GLU A 41 -3.46 -8.33 17.12
N ILE A 42 -2.30 -8.63 17.72
CA ILE A 42 -1.89 -8.07 19.02
C ILE A 42 -1.82 -6.53 18.98
N LYS A 43 -1.39 -5.96 17.85
CA LYS A 43 -1.19 -4.51 17.68
C LYS A 43 -2.41 -3.80 17.10
N TYR A 44 -3.54 -4.48 16.93
CA TYR A 44 -4.74 -3.93 16.28
C TYR A 44 -4.41 -3.20 14.96
N SER A 45 -3.52 -3.79 14.17
CA SER A 45 -2.95 -3.18 12.96
C SER A 45 -3.04 -4.13 11.78
N SER A 46 -2.91 -3.63 10.55
CA SER A 46 -2.89 -4.50 9.37
C SER A 46 -1.53 -5.19 9.18
N MET A 47 -1.53 -6.38 8.58
CA MET A 47 -0.30 -7.10 8.27
C MET A 47 0.67 -6.25 7.43
N SER A 48 0.15 -5.48 6.46
CA SER A 48 0.94 -4.59 5.61
C SER A 48 1.67 -3.51 6.42
N VAL A 49 1.05 -3.00 7.49
CA VAL A 49 1.69 -2.03 8.41
C VAL A 49 2.84 -2.70 9.16
N ILE A 50 2.63 -3.92 9.66
CA ILE A 50 3.68 -4.69 10.36
C ILE A 50 4.87 -4.95 9.43
N VAL A 51 4.61 -5.37 8.19
CA VAL A 51 5.65 -5.61 7.18
C VAL A 51 6.39 -4.31 6.85
N ARG A 52 5.67 -3.21 6.61
CA ARG A 52 6.28 -1.90 6.31
C ARG A 52 7.19 -1.44 7.45
N GLN A 53 6.77 -1.60 8.70
CA GLN A 53 7.59 -1.27 9.87
C GLN A 53 8.86 -2.13 9.96
N ALA A 54 8.75 -3.42 9.63
CA ALA A 54 9.90 -4.32 9.61
C ALA A 54 10.92 -3.92 8.54
N ILE A 55 10.45 -3.62 7.32
CA ILE A 55 11.30 -3.16 6.21
C ILE A 55 11.97 -1.82 6.59
N LYS A 56 11.21 -0.85 7.11
CA LYS A 56 11.75 0.45 7.53
C LYS A 56 12.90 0.29 8.53
N LYS A 57 12.72 -0.56 9.55
CA LYS A 57 13.77 -0.82 10.55
C LYS A 57 15.01 -1.49 9.96
N MET A 58 14.85 -2.35 8.96
CA MET A 58 15.97 -2.99 8.28
C MET A 58 16.78 -1.96 7.48
N VAL A 59 16.09 -1.12 6.69
CA VAL A 59 16.74 -0.05 5.90
C VAL A 59 17.47 0.95 6.81
N GLU A 60 16.81 1.42 7.88
CA GLU A 60 17.43 2.34 8.85
C GLU A 60 18.64 1.72 9.57
N ALA A 61 18.66 0.40 9.75
CA ALA A 61 19.79 -0.30 10.36
C ALA A 61 20.97 -0.42 9.38
N GLU A 62 20.70 -0.61 8.08
CA GLU A 62 21.73 -0.66 7.04
C GLU A 62 22.32 0.72 6.74
N GLU A 63 21.53 1.80 6.73
CA GLU A 63 22.02 3.17 6.49
C GLU A 63 22.90 3.73 7.62
N LYS A 64 22.84 3.13 8.82
CA LYS A 64 23.63 3.57 9.98
C LYS A 64 25.01 2.92 10.05
N VAL A 65 25.29 1.91 9.21
CA VAL A 65 26.57 1.20 9.11
C VAL A 65 27.43 1.86 8.03
#